data_AF-A0A2D8S689-F1
#
_entry.id   AF-A0A2D8S689-F1
#
_cell.length_a   1.000
_cell.length_b   1.000
_cell.length_c   1.000
_cell.angle_alpha   90.00
_cell.angle_beta   90.00
_cell.angle_gamma   90.00
#
_symmetry.space_group_name_H-M   'P 1'
#
loop_
_entity.id
_entity.type
_entity.pdbx_description
1 polymer ?
#
loop_
_entity_poly.entity_id
_entity_poly.type
_entity_poly.pdbx_seq_one_letter_code
_entity_poly.pdbx_strand_id
1 'polypeptide(L)'
;MKQYCIGFISASCLTASVFLLMGAKKKTTFDNLIVKMITVVDEKGNKVGEIGNNNNRVFLWLSPSKYKGRMISLTSQKGGGSLKIANRDGKEVVNLGMAKNNSGILNLSNANGVNTVKIGSNNAGNGRLVSYNHRGSETIYIGTNDVNGGHLKTFNTFGYETVFLGTGNNDAGFLTTRDGIGKKTAYLGKSPGVRN
;
A
#
# COMPACT_ATOMS: atom_id res chain seq x y z
N MET A 1 -12.98 28.61 -67.89
CA MET A 1 -13.21 27.23 -67.36
C MET A 1 -12.41 26.92 -66.09
N LYS A 2 -11.09 27.18 -66.03
CA LYS A 2 -10.25 26.82 -64.85
C LYS A 2 -10.70 27.44 -63.51
N GLN A 3 -11.10 28.71 -63.47
CA GLN A 3 -11.53 29.39 -62.23
C GLN A 3 -12.88 28.85 -61.68
N TYR A 4 -13.81 28.46 -62.56
CA TYR A 4 -15.09 27.88 -62.15
C TYR A 4 -14.94 26.49 -61.56
N CYS A 5 -14.01 25.67 -62.09
CA CYS A 5 -13.68 24.36 -61.52
C CYS A 5 -13.06 24.49 -60.12
N ILE A 6 -12.16 25.47 -59.91
CA ILE A 6 -11.54 25.71 -58.60
C ILE A 6 -12.59 26.18 -57.59
N GLY A 7 -13.47 27.11 -57.99
CA GLY A 7 -14.57 27.59 -57.15
C GLY A 7 -15.50 26.45 -56.72
N PHE A 8 -15.89 25.58 -57.66
CA PHE A 8 -16.72 24.41 -57.39
C PHE A 8 -16.05 23.41 -56.43
N ILE A 9 -14.76 23.12 -56.61
CA ILE A 9 -13.99 22.24 -55.71
C ILE A 9 -13.87 22.86 -54.30
N SER A 10 -13.60 24.16 -54.19
CA SER A 10 -13.53 24.83 -52.89
C SER A 10 -14.88 24.86 -52.17
N ALA A 11 -15.97 25.14 -52.89
CA ALA A 11 -17.32 25.19 -52.31
C ALA A 11 -17.78 23.81 -51.84
N SER A 12 -17.51 22.76 -52.62
CA SER A 12 -17.82 21.38 -52.25
C SER A 12 -17.01 20.91 -51.03
N CYS A 13 -15.71 21.23 -50.95
CA CYS A 13 -14.90 20.95 -49.76
C CYS A 13 -15.42 21.68 -48.52
N LEU A 14 -15.75 22.97 -48.64
CA LEU A 14 -16.23 23.78 -47.51
C LEU A 14 -17.58 23.26 -47.01
N THR A 15 -18.48 22.94 -47.93
CA THR A 15 -19.81 22.39 -47.63
C THR A 15 -19.68 21.03 -46.93
N ALA A 16 -18.84 20.12 -47.45
CA ALA A 16 -18.57 18.83 -46.81
C ALA A 16 -17.99 18.99 -45.40
N SER A 17 -17.08 19.96 -45.19
CA SER A 17 -16.47 20.25 -43.89
C SER A 17 -17.50 20.73 -42.87
N VAL A 18 -18.44 21.59 -43.28
CA VAL A 18 -19.53 22.08 -42.42
C VAL A 18 -20.48 20.94 -42.03
N PHE A 19 -20.84 20.06 -42.97
CA PHE A 19 -21.70 18.90 -42.65
C PHE A 19 -21.01 17.87 -41.76
N LEU A 20 -19.71 17.66 -41.91
CA LEU A 20 -18.91 16.82 -40.98
C LEU A 20 -18.92 17.39 -39.56
N LEU A 21 -18.81 18.73 -39.42
CA LEU A 21 -18.83 19.41 -38.12
C LEU A 21 -20.23 19.44 -37.48
N MET A 22 -21.29 19.65 -38.27
CA MET A 22 -22.68 19.66 -37.77
C MET A 22 -23.19 18.25 -37.43
N GLY A 23 -22.73 17.22 -38.14
CA GLY A 23 -23.03 15.82 -37.84
C GLY A 23 -22.27 15.25 -36.63
N ALA A 24 -21.22 15.95 -36.17
CA ALA A 24 -20.43 15.56 -35.00
C ALA A 24 -21.11 15.96 -33.68
N LYS A 25 -22.37 15.59 -33.47
CA LYS A 25 -22.95 15.49 -32.12
C LYS A 25 -22.96 14.04 -31.70
N LYS A 26 -21.86 13.56 -31.14
CA LYS A 26 -21.78 12.21 -30.56
C LYS A 26 -21.63 12.30 -29.05
N LYS A 27 -22.45 11.51 -28.35
CA LYS A 27 -22.23 11.07 -26.98
C LYS A 27 -20.78 10.55 -26.90
N THR A 28 -19.88 11.29 -26.25
CA THR A 28 -18.46 10.90 -26.11
C THR A 28 -18.25 9.97 -24.92
N THR A 29 -19.16 9.03 -24.75
CA THR A 29 -19.05 7.98 -23.74
C THR A 29 -18.72 6.70 -24.46
N PHE A 30 -17.60 6.08 -24.10
CA PHE A 30 -17.23 4.75 -24.56
C PHE A 30 -17.61 3.75 -23.48
N ASP A 31 -18.24 2.65 -23.85
CA ASP A 31 -18.60 1.60 -22.89
C ASP A 31 -17.37 0.83 -22.41
N ASN A 32 -16.41 0.57 -23.32
CA ASN A 32 -15.17 -0.16 -23.04
C ASN A 32 -13.97 0.52 -23.72
N LEU A 33 -12.81 0.47 -23.06
CA LEU A 33 -11.53 0.90 -23.61
C LEU A 33 -10.57 -0.28 -23.72
N ILE A 34 -10.28 -0.72 -24.95
CA ILE A 34 -9.35 -1.83 -25.22
C ILE A 34 -8.03 -1.24 -25.76
N VAL A 35 -6.99 -1.26 -24.93
CA VAL A 35 -5.67 -0.70 -25.26
C VAL A 35 -4.56 -1.52 -24.60
N LYS A 36 -3.34 -1.45 -25.15
CA LYS A 36 -2.16 -2.08 -24.54
C LYS A 36 -1.67 -1.32 -23.30
N MET A 37 -1.76 0.02 -23.34
CA MET A 37 -1.30 0.91 -22.29
C MET A 37 -2.03 2.24 -22.39
N ILE A 38 -2.39 2.80 -21.23
CA ILE A 38 -2.87 4.17 -21.09
C ILE A 38 -1.73 4.97 -20.49
N THR A 39 -1.30 6.05 -21.15
CA THR A 39 -0.23 6.94 -20.69
C THR A 39 -0.82 8.29 -20.33
N VAL A 40 -0.53 8.77 -19.12
CA VAL A 40 -0.89 10.12 -18.67
C VAL A 40 0.34 11.02 -18.82
N VAL A 41 0.17 12.18 -19.44
CA VAL A 41 1.22 13.19 -19.61
C VAL A 41 0.81 14.51 -18.96
N ASP A 42 1.79 15.31 -18.53
CA ASP A 42 1.58 16.70 -18.10
C ASP A 42 1.45 17.65 -19.31
N GLU A 43 1.21 18.93 -19.05
CA GLU A 43 1.06 19.97 -20.08
C GLU A 43 2.27 20.12 -21.01
N LYS A 44 3.46 19.69 -20.55
CA LYS A 44 4.71 19.74 -21.31
C LYS A 44 4.95 18.44 -22.08
N GLY A 45 4.03 17.48 -22.01
CA GLY A 45 4.16 16.16 -22.63
C GLY A 45 5.01 15.18 -21.82
N ASN A 46 5.44 15.50 -20.60
CA ASN A 46 6.19 14.55 -19.78
C ASN A 46 5.26 13.50 -19.20
N LYS A 47 5.72 12.26 -19.14
CA LYS A 47 4.95 11.16 -18.57
C LYS A 47 4.78 11.29 -17.05
N VAL A 48 3.55 11.22 -16.57
CA VAL A 48 3.20 11.31 -15.15
C VAL A 48 2.36 10.14 -14.64
N GLY A 49 2.00 9.20 -15.51
CA GLY A 49 1.32 7.99 -15.09
C GLY A 49 1.16 6.98 -16.21
N GLU A 50 0.96 5.72 -15.85
CA GLU A 50 0.61 4.66 -16.80
C GLU A 50 -0.32 3.63 -16.15
N ILE A 51 -1.23 3.08 -16.96
CA ILE A 51 -1.95 1.84 -16.68
C ILE A 51 -1.59 0.86 -17.79
N GLY A 52 -1.12 -0.34 -17.44
CA GLY A 52 -0.73 -1.31 -18.45
C GLY A 52 -0.34 -2.67 -17.89
N ASN A 53 0.11 -3.53 -18.80
CA ASN A 53 0.66 -4.85 -18.51
C ASN A 53 2.00 -5.01 -19.21
N ASN A 54 3.01 -5.48 -18.49
CA ASN A 54 4.31 -5.85 -19.04
C ASN A 54 4.82 -7.11 -18.33
N ASN A 55 5.18 -8.15 -19.09
CA ASN A 55 5.75 -9.41 -18.56
C ASN A 55 4.93 -10.02 -17.40
N ASN A 56 3.62 -10.15 -17.57
CA ASN A 56 2.68 -10.65 -16.55
C ASN A 56 2.65 -9.81 -15.25
N ARG A 57 3.07 -8.53 -15.33
CA ARG A 57 2.86 -7.55 -14.29
C ARG A 57 1.87 -6.50 -14.79
N VAL A 58 0.67 -6.53 -14.23
CA VAL A 58 -0.31 -5.44 -14.38
C VAL A 58 0.08 -4.33 -13.42
N PHE A 59 0.05 -3.08 -13.88
CA PHE A 59 0.39 -1.94 -13.06
C PHE A 59 -0.49 -0.73 -13.35
N LEU A 60 -0.69 0.07 -12.32
CA LEU A 60 -1.09 1.47 -12.39
C LEU A 60 -0.07 2.26 -11.58
N TRP A 61 0.49 3.32 -12.11
CA TRP A 61 1.34 4.21 -11.32
C TRP A 61 1.10 5.68 -11.69
N LEU A 62 1.31 6.55 -10.70
CA LEU A 62 1.24 8.00 -10.82
C LEU A 62 2.48 8.63 -10.19
N SER A 63 3.03 9.65 -10.84
CA SER A 63 4.25 10.33 -10.40
C SER A 63 4.38 11.72 -11.03
N PRO A 64 4.68 12.78 -10.26
CA PRO A 64 5.00 14.08 -10.84
C PRO A 64 6.21 14.00 -11.78
N SER A 65 6.23 14.80 -12.85
CA SER A 65 7.29 14.72 -13.88
C SER A 65 8.71 14.96 -13.35
N LYS A 66 8.86 15.75 -12.27
CA LYS A 66 10.15 16.00 -11.62
C LYS A 66 10.58 14.90 -10.64
N TYR A 67 9.72 13.95 -10.33
CA TYR A 67 10.00 12.91 -9.35
C TYR A 67 10.70 11.70 -9.99
N LYS A 68 11.80 11.26 -9.38
CA LYS A 68 12.52 10.05 -9.82
C LYS A 68 11.87 8.81 -9.19
N GLY A 69 10.93 8.20 -9.90
CA GLY A 69 10.28 6.96 -9.48
C GLY A 69 8.77 6.99 -9.63
N ARG A 70 8.07 6.15 -8.86
CA ARG A 70 6.62 6.08 -8.81
C ARG A 70 6.16 6.49 -7.42
N MET A 71 5.48 7.63 -7.32
CA MET A 71 5.00 8.15 -6.05
C MET A 71 3.84 7.32 -5.52
N ILE A 72 2.92 6.92 -6.40
CA ILE A 72 1.84 5.98 -6.10
C ILE A 72 1.94 4.85 -7.11
N SER A 73 1.90 3.60 -6.63
CA SER A 73 1.90 2.44 -7.53
C SER A 73 1.01 1.31 -7.01
N LEU A 74 0.19 0.77 -7.91
CA LEU A 74 -0.54 -0.47 -7.76
C LEU A 74 0.08 -1.48 -8.73
N THR A 75 0.33 -2.71 -8.27
CA THR A 75 0.90 -3.77 -9.09
C THR A 75 0.23 -5.09 -8.78
N SER A 76 0.01 -5.91 -9.80
CA SER A 76 -0.39 -7.32 -9.67
C SER A 76 0.52 -8.20 -10.52
N GLN A 77 1.06 -9.25 -9.94
CA GLN A 77 1.98 -10.19 -10.59
C GLN A 77 1.88 -11.57 -9.92
N LYS A 78 2.57 -12.59 -10.48
CA LYS A 78 2.54 -13.98 -9.97
C LYS A 78 2.82 -14.09 -8.45
N GLY A 79 3.68 -13.22 -7.92
CA GLY A 79 4.04 -13.19 -6.49
C GLY A 79 3.10 -12.39 -5.59
N GLY A 80 1.99 -11.85 -6.11
CA GLY A 80 1.00 -11.09 -5.35
C GLY A 80 0.75 -9.67 -5.86
N GLY A 81 -0.23 -9.04 -5.22
CA GLY A 81 -0.57 -7.63 -5.41
C GLY A 81 0.16 -6.72 -4.42
N SER A 82 0.40 -5.45 -4.81
CA SER A 82 0.84 -4.41 -3.89
C SER A 82 0.28 -3.03 -4.24
N LEU A 83 0.05 -2.21 -3.22
CA LEU A 83 -0.18 -0.77 -3.28
C LEU A 83 0.91 -0.09 -2.47
N LYS A 84 1.61 0.87 -3.07
CA LYS A 84 2.71 1.59 -2.45
C LYS A 84 2.55 3.09 -2.63
N ILE A 85 2.95 3.84 -1.60
CA ILE A 85 3.06 5.30 -1.62
C ILE A 85 4.46 5.66 -1.16
N ALA A 86 5.16 6.47 -1.94
CA ALA A 86 6.47 7.01 -1.62
C ALA A 86 6.40 8.51 -1.32
N ASN A 87 7.27 8.99 -0.43
CA ASN A 87 7.40 10.41 -0.15
C ASN A 87 8.23 11.13 -1.23
N ARG A 88 8.39 12.45 -1.07
CA ARG A 88 9.14 13.33 -2.00
C ARG A 88 10.60 12.92 -2.21
N ASP A 89 11.19 12.19 -1.27
CA ASP A 89 12.59 11.77 -1.28
C ASP A 89 12.79 10.37 -1.87
N GLY A 90 11.74 9.74 -2.40
CA GLY A 90 11.83 8.40 -2.97
C GLY A 90 11.60 7.26 -1.98
N LYS A 91 11.29 7.56 -0.70
CA LYS A 91 11.12 6.53 0.34
C LYS A 91 9.69 6.02 0.38
N GLU A 92 9.50 4.70 0.30
CA GLU A 92 8.20 4.06 0.52
C GLU A 92 7.75 4.30 1.97
N VAL A 93 6.67 5.04 2.16
CA VAL A 93 6.10 5.37 3.48
C VAL A 93 4.83 4.60 3.80
N VAL A 94 4.16 4.07 2.76
CA VAL A 94 3.01 3.18 2.90
C VAL A 94 3.19 2.01 1.93
N ASN A 95 3.02 0.80 2.43
CA ASN A 95 3.05 -0.42 1.62
C ASN A 95 1.96 -1.38 2.11
N LEU A 96 1.02 -1.71 1.22
CA LEU A 96 0.02 -2.74 1.41
C LEU A 96 0.31 -3.84 0.38
N GLY A 97 0.34 -5.09 0.80
CA GLY A 97 0.59 -6.19 -0.14
C GLY A 97 0.70 -7.53 0.56
N MET A 98 1.58 -8.38 0.02
CA MET A 98 1.84 -9.72 0.55
C MET A 98 3.19 -9.79 1.27
N ALA A 99 3.21 -10.51 2.38
CA ALA A 99 4.41 -10.93 3.09
C ALA A 99 4.96 -12.26 2.52
N LYS A 100 6.13 -12.69 3.01
CA LYS A 100 6.84 -13.89 2.53
C LYS A 100 6.05 -15.20 2.66
N ASN A 101 5.11 -15.27 3.59
CA ASN A 101 4.23 -16.42 3.85
C ASN A 101 2.88 -16.31 3.11
N ASN A 102 2.81 -15.49 2.06
CA ASN A 102 1.58 -15.15 1.33
C ASN A 102 0.47 -14.49 2.19
N SER A 103 0.77 -14.05 3.42
CA SER A 103 -0.21 -13.30 4.21
C SER A 103 -0.30 -11.85 3.76
N GLY A 104 -1.42 -11.19 4.06
CA GLY A 104 -1.53 -9.74 3.93
C GLY A 104 -0.58 -9.01 4.87
N ILE A 105 -0.09 -7.85 4.44
CA ILE A 105 0.70 -6.93 5.26
C ILE A 105 0.36 -5.48 4.93
N LEU A 106 0.32 -4.66 5.97
CA LEU A 106 0.34 -3.20 5.90
C LEU A 106 1.57 -2.72 6.69
N ASN A 107 2.45 -1.97 6.03
CA ASN A 107 3.59 -1.32 6.65
C ASN A 107 3.46 0.20 6.48
N LEU A 108 3.68 0.92 7.56
CA LEU A 108 3.85 2.36 7.60
C LEU A 108 5.28 2.67 8.04
N SER A 109 5.89 3.67 7.42
CA SER A 109 7.25 4.09 7.68
C SER A 109 7.32 5.59 7.89
N ASN A 110 8.30 6.05 8.67
CA ASN A 110 8.61 7.47 8.81
C ASN A 110 9.27 8.04 7.53
N ALA A 111 9.54 9.34 7.52
CA ALA A 111 10.11 10.04 6.37
C ALA A 111 11.46 9.47 5.90
N ASN A 112 12.21 8.80 6.78
CA ASN A 112 13.50 8.19 6.46
C ASN A 112 13.35 6.76 5.91
N GLY A 113 12.13 6.22 5.83
CA GLY A 113 11.85 4.84 5.41
C GLY A 113 12.03 3.81 6.52
N VAL A 114 12.12 4.22 7.79
CA VAL A 114 12.14 3.29 8.92
C VAL A 114 10.71 2.95 9.31
N ASN A 115 10.38 1.66 9.42
CA ASN A 115 9.05 1.19 9.82
C ASN A 115 8.64 1.80 11.16
N THR A 116 7.39 2.22 11.27
CA THR A 116 6.76 2.72 12.49
C THR A 116 5.60 1.84 12.94
N VAL A 117 4.87 1.24 11.99
CA VAL A 117 3.77 0.31 12.25
C VAL A 117 3.78 -0.80 11.21
N LYS A 118 3.54 -2.03 11.67
CA LYS A 118 3.34 -3.21 10.82
C LYS A 118 2.12 -3.99 11.28
N ILE A 119 1.19 -4.24 10.38
CA ILE A 119 -0.02 -5.05 10.60
C ILE A 119 -0.01 -6.22 9.62
N GLY A 120 -0.32 -7.43 10.07
CA GLY A 120 -0.40 -8.61 9.20
C GLY A 120 -0.34 -9.87 10.03
N SER A 121 0.24 -10.94 9.47
CA SER A 121 0.44 -12.19 10.20
C SER A 121 1.89 -12.37 10.68
N ASN A 122 2.07 -13.18 11.71
CA ASN A 122 3.35 -13.78 12.06
C ASN A 122 3.59 -15.07 11.25
N ASN A 123 4.71 -15.75 11.50
CA ASN A 123 5.07 -16.97 10.75
C ASN A 123 4.12 -18.15 11.00
N ALA A 124 3.40 -18.16 12.13
CA ALA A 124 2.37 -19.15 12.45
C ALA A 124 1.00 -18.82 11.84
N GLY A 125 0.88 -17.70 11.10
CA GLY A 125 -0.38 -17.24 10.52
C GLY A 125 -1.21 -16.36 11.44
N ASN A 126 -0.84 -16.23 12.72
CA ASN A 126 -1.55 -15.43 13.70
C ASN A 126 -1.47 -13.93 13.38
N GLY A 127 -2.58 -13.23 13.57
CA GLY A 127 -2.63 -11.77 13.42
C GLY A 127 -1.73 -11.04 14.41
N ARG A 128 -1.11 -9.95 13.94
CA ARG A 128 -0.31 -9.04 14.77
C ARG A 128 -0.36 -7.60 14.29
N LEU A 129 -0.15 -6.70 15.24
CA LEU A 129 0.21 -5.30 15.06
C LEU A 129 1.48 -5.04 15.86
N VAL A 130 2.48 -4.45 15.23
CA VAL A 130 3.75 -4.10 15.86
C VAL A 130 4.04 -2.63 15.62
N SER A 131 4.41 -1.89 16.66
CA SER A 131 4.92 -0.52 16.53
C SER A 131 6.40 -0.44 16.83
N TYR A 132 7.07 0.51 16.20
CA TYR A 132 8.50 0.73 16.30
C TYR A 132 8.80 2.19 16.65
N ASN A 133 9.89 2.43 17.38
CA ASN A 133 10.40 3.78 17.60
C ASN A 133 11.12 4.32 16.34
N HIS A 134 11.57 5.57 16.39
CA HIS A 134 12.24 6.23 15.27
C HIS A 134 13.56 5.57 14.82
N ARG A 135 14.13 4.66 15.63
CA ARG A 135 15.34 3.88 15.35
C ARG A 135 15.03 2.49 14.78
N GLY A 136 13.75 2.14 14.66
CA GLY A 136 13.30 0.83 14.19
C GLY A 136 13.29 -0.25 15.27
N SER A 137 13.42 0.09 16.56
CA SER A 137 13.27 -0.89 17.65
C SER A 137 11.79 -1.06 18.01
N GLU A 138 11.38 -2.29 18.26
CA GLU A 138 10.01 -2.61 18.68
C GLU A 138 9.66 -1.92 20.00
N THR A 139 8.43 -1.42 20.08
CA THR A 139 7.91 -0.70 21.26
C THR A 139 6.63 -1.33 21.77
N ILE A 140 5.77 -1.81 20.87
CA ILE A 140 4.52 -2.51 21.20
C ILE A 140 4.37 -3.69 20.26
N TYR A 141 3.92 -4.81 20.80
CA TYR A 141 3.39 -5.95 20.03
C TYR A 141 1.98 -6.25 20.51
N ILE A 142 1.02 -6.37 19.61
CA ILE A 142 -0.35 -6.83 19.88
C ILE A 142 -0.61 -8.01 18.95
N GLY A 143 -1.11 -9.12 19.46
CA GLY A 143 -1.46 -10.27 18.64
C GLY A 143 -1.69 -11.52 19.44
N THR A 144 -1.48 -12.67 18.81
CA THR A 144 -1.67 -13.97 19.44
C THR A 144 -0.38 -14.50 20.07
N ASN A 145 -0.46 -15.03 21.28
CA ASN A 145 0.64 -15.67 22.01
C ASN A 145 0.69 -17.19 21.73
N ASP A 146 1.60 -17.88 22.42
CA ASP A 146 1.90 -19.29 22.20
C ASP A 146 0.77 -20.25 22.63
N VAL A 147 -0.20 -19.79 23.43
CA VAL A 147 -1.40 -20.55 23.81
C VAL A 147 -2.61 -20.21 22.95
N ASN A 148 -2.40 -19.58 21.78
CA ASN A 148 -3.45 -19.07 20.90
C ASN A 148 -4.35 -17.98 21.53
N GLY A 149 -3.91 -17.40 22.65
CA GLY A 149 -4.60 -16.31 23.32
C GLY A 149 -4.15 -14.93 22.85
N GLY A 150 -4.99 -13.91 23.05
CA GLY A 150 -4.65 -12.52 22.76
C GLY A 150 -3.65 -11.96 23.77
N HIS A 151 -2.72 -11.12 23.31
CA HIS A 151 -1.82 -10.40 24.20
C HIS A 151 -1.32 -9.07 23.61
N LEU A 152 -0.85 -8.22 24.53
CA LEU A 152 -0.12 -6.99 24.30
C LEU A 152 1.20 -7.05 25.08
N LYS A 153 2.30 -6.71 24.42
CA LYS A 153 3.61 -6.50 25.03
C LYS A 153 4.08 -5.07 24.78
N THR A 154 4.77 -4.49 25.75
CA THR A 154 5.55 -3.25 25.56
C THR A 154 7.03 -3.54 25.80
N PHE A 155 7.90 -2.78 25.14
CA PHE A 155 9.34 -2.95 25.22
C PHE A 155 10.04 -1.61 25.48
N ASN A 156 11.11 -1.64 26.26
CA ASN A 156 11.97 -0.47 26.45
C ASN A 156 12.96 -0.31 25.29
N THR A 157 13.79 0.74 25.34
CA THR A 157 14.78 1.05 24.28
C THR A 157 15.88 0.00 24.10
N PHE A 158 16.05 -0.90 25.06
CA PHE A 158 17.01 -2.01 24.99
C PHE A 158 16.36 -3.32 24.52
N GLY A 159 15.06 -3.31 24.22
CA GLY A 159 14.31 -4.49 23.78
C GLY A 159 13.85 -5.39 24.93
N TYR A 160 14.01 -4.99 26.19
CA TYR A 160 13.43 -5.73 27.31
C TYR A 160 11.92 -5.48 27.38
N GLU A 161 11.14 -6.56 27.53
CA GLU A 161 9.71 -6.48 27.77
C GLU A 161 9.45 -5.78 29.11
N THR A 162 8.65 -4.72 29.10
CA THR A 162 8.27 -3.95 30.29
C THR A 162 6.88 -4.32 30.81
N VAL A 163 5.96 -4.68 29.91
CA VAL A 163 4.61 -5.13 30.24
C VAL A 163 4.21 -6.29 29.36
N PHE A 164 3.56 -7.30 29.95
CA PHE A 164 2.73 -8.28 29.24
C PHE A 164 1.31 -8.20 29.79
N LEU A 165 0.33 -8.04 28.91
CA LEU A 165 -1.10 -8.15 29.24
C LEU A 165 -1.72 -9.15 28.28
N GLY A 166 -2.32 -10.22 28.76
CA GLY A 166 -2.96 -11.18 27.87
C GLY A 166 -3.39 -12.46 28.55
N THR A 167 -3.64 -13.47 27.73
CA THR A 167 -4.10 -14.79 28.17
C THR A 167 -2.91 -15.70 28.48
N GLY A 168 -2.95 -16.38 29.63
CA GLY A 168 -1.95 -17.36 30.05
C GLY A 168 -2.43 -18.80 29.92
N ASN A 169 -1.63 -19.71 30.44
CA ASN A 169 -1.97 -21.13 30.50
C ASN A 169 -3.29 -21.30 31.29
N ASN A 170 -4.22 -22.13 30.77
CA ASN A 170 -5.62 -22.29 31.21
C ASN A 170 -6.58 -21.16 30.78
N ASP A 171 -6.25 -20.42 29.72
CA ASP A 171 -7.09 -19.36 29.14
C ASP A 171 -7.44 -18.20 30.08
N ALA A 172 -6.72 -18.08 31.20
CA ALA A 172 -6.92 -17.02 32.17
C ALA A 172 -6.16 -15.74 31.79
N GLY A 173 -6.78 -14.59 31.99
CA GLY A 173 -6.11 -13.29 31.81
C GLY A 173 -5.12 -12.98 32.93
N PHE A 174 -3.98 -12.39 32.57
CA PHE A 174 -3.00 -11.86 33.52
C PHE A 174 -2.22 -10.66 32.97
N LEU A 175 -1.61 -9.92 33.89
CA LEU A 175 -0.72 -8.79 33.66
C LEU A 175 0.60 -9.07 34.38
N THR A 176 1.72 -8.83 33.71
CA THR A 176 3.07 -8.85 34.31
C THR A 176 3.77 -7.53 34.00
N THR A 177 4.40 -6.92 35.00
CA THR A 177 5.32 -5.78 34.82
C THR A 177 6.76 -6.23 35.09
N ARG A 178 7.71 -5.57 34.43
CA ARG A 178 9.14 -5.83 34.56
C ARG A 178 9.93 -4.53 34.68
N ASP A 179 11.09 -4.60 35.34
CA ASP A 179 12.04 -3.49 35.46
C ASP A 179 12.84 -3.25 34.17
N GLY A 180 13.78 -2.30 34.22
CA GLY A 180 14.58 -1.88 33.07
C GLY A 180 15.49 -2.95 32.46
N ILE A 181 15.73 -4.06 33.17
CA ILE A 181 16.53 -5.20 32.72
C ILE A 181 15.68 -6.46 32.51
N GLY A 182 14.35 -6.33 32.54
CA GLY A 182 13.42 -7.42 32.26
C GLY A 182 13.10 -8.33 33.44
N LYS A 183 13.49 -7.98 34.68
CA LYS A 183 13.12 -8.77 35.86
C LYS A 183 11.68 -8.47 36.27
N LYS A 184 10.89 -9.50 36.54
CA LYS A 184 9.48 -9.38 36.98
C LYS A 184 9.37 -8.56 38.26
N THR A 185 8.53 -7.53 38.24
CA THR A 185 8.25 -6.66 39.38
C THR A 185 6.84 -6.85 39.94
N ALA A 186 5.86 -7.21 39.10
CA ALA A 186 4.52 -7.55 39.56
C ALA A 186 3.86 -8.61 38.68
N TYR A 187 2.90 -9.32 39.26
CA TYR A 187 1.99 -10.24 38.58
C TYR A 187 0.58 -10.04 39.11
N LEU A 188 -0.39 -9.85 38.21
CA LEU A 188 -1.80 -9.73 38.55
C LEU A 188 -2.60 -10.67 37.65
N GLY A 189 -3.33 -11.61 38.24
CA GLY A 189 -4.12 -12.61 37.53
C GLY A 189 -4.10 -13.96 38.23
N LYS A 190 -4.76 -14.95 37.65
CA LYS A 190 -4.74 -16.32 38.18
C LYS A 190 -3.40 -16.95 37.80
N SER A 191 -2.58 -17.34 38.77
CA SER A 191 -1.43 -18.20 38.51
C SER A 191 -1.93 -19.48 37.83
N PRO A 192 -1.20 -20.08 36.86
CA PRO A 192 -1.43 -21.47 36.52
C PRO A 192 -1.44 -22.22 37.85
N GLY A 193 -2.56 -22.86 38.18
CA GLY A 193 -2.62 -23.69 39.36
C GLY A 193 -1.50 -24.72 39.20
N VAL A 194 -0.56 -24.76 40.13
CA VAL A 194 0.30 -25.93 40.27
C VAL A 194 -0.69 -27.08 40.49
N ARG A 195 -0.83 -27.96 39.49
CA ARG A 195 -1.54 -29.21 39.70
C ARG A 195 -0.69 -29.97 40.72
N ASN A 196 -1.14 -30.00 41.96
CA ASN A 196 -0.66 -31.00 42.94
C ASN A 196 -1.09 -32.38 42.47
#